data_AF-G4FIQ4-F1
#
_entry.id   AF-G4FIQ4-F1
#
_cell.length_a   1.000
_cell.length_b   1.000
_cell.length_c   1.000
_cell.angle_alpha   90.00
_cell.angle_beta   90.00
_cell.angle_gamma   90.00
#
_symmetry.space_group_name_H-M   'P 1'
#
loop_
_entity.id
_entity.type
_entity.pdbx_description
1 polymer ?
#
loop_
_entity_poly.entity_id
_entity_poly.type
_entity_poly.pdbx_seq_one_letter_code
_entity_poly.pdbx_strand_id
1 'polypeptide(L)'
;MLRCNSRQFLIAKGLRRDLLLAVLSKAKQKVPHRLYAVCLMANHLHLLLRPDDANELPKLMHWVGRYSAMALNRLSGRCGHFW
;
A
#
# COMPACT_ATOMS: atom_id res chain seq x y z
N MET A 1 -6.97 3.43 5.52
CA MET A 1 -7.24 3.51 4.06
C MET A 1 -6.10 4.27 3.40
N LEU A 2 -5.56 3.79 2.28
CA LEU A 2 -4.58 4.53 1.47
C LEU A 2 -5.30 5.01 0.21
N ARG A 3 -5.39 6.32 0.02
CA ARG A 3 -6.05 6.96 -1.12
C ARG A 3 -5.02 7.83 -1.82
N CYS A 4 -5.04 7.91 -3.14
CA CYS A 4 -4.14 8.75 -3.92
C CYS A 4 -4.45 10.23 -3.68
N ASN A 5 -3.39 11.05 -3.67
CA ASN A 5 -3.50 12.48 -3.46
C ASN A 5 -4.37 13.11 -4.54
N SER A 6 -5.16 14.13 -4.16
CA SER A 6 -6.16 14.77 -5.03
C SER A 6 -7.13 13.79 -5.70
N ARG A 7 -7.34 12.59 -5.12
CA ARG A 7 -8.21 11.51 -5.62
C ARG A 7 -7.85 11.00 -7.02
N GLN A 8 -6.61 11.22 -7.47
CA GLN A 8 -6.14 10.84 -8.80
C GLN A 8 -6.19 9.32 -9.03
N PHE A 9 -6.50 8.90 -10.26
CA PHE A 9 -6.57 7.47 -10.64
C PHE A 9 -5.19 6.87 -10.95
N LEU A 10 -4.23 7.05 -10.04
CA LEU A 10 -2.85 6.65 -10.27
C LEU A 10 -2.63 5.15 -10.23
N ILE A 11 -3.53 4.36 -9.65
CA ILE A 11 -3.37 2.89 -9.47
C ILE A 11 -4.27 2.06 -10.39
N ALA A 12 -4.84 2.67 -11.44
CA ALA A 12 -5.71 2.00 -12.40
C ALA A 12 -4.97 0.95 -13.27
N LYS A 13 -3.68 1.14 -13.54
CA LYS A 13 -2.87 0.25 -14.40
C LYS A 13 -2.43 -1.02 -13.66
N GLY A 14 -2.46 -2.17 -14.35
CA GLY A 14 -2.10 -3.49 -13.80
C GLY A 14 -0.74 -3.51 -13.10
N LEU A 15 0.31 -3.03 -13.76
CA LEU A 15 1.67 -3.00 -13.20
C LEU A 15 1.77 -2.32 -11.82
N ARG A 16 0.96 -1.29 -11.56
CA ARG A 16 0.93 -0.59 -10.27
C ARG A 16 0.19 -1.39 -9.21
N ARG A 17 -0.83 -2.15 -9.60
CA ARG A 17 -1.54 -3.10 -8.72
C ARG A 17 -0.62 -4.26 -8.34
N ASP A 18 0.14 -4.79 -9.29
CA ASP A 18 1.13 -5.84 -9.03
C ASP A 18 2.20 -5.34 -8.06
N LEU A 19 2.69 -4.10 -8.24
CA LEU A 19 3.60 -3.47 -7.29
C LEU A 19 2.98 -3.39 -5.89
N LEU A 20 1.72 -2.98 -5.76
CA LEU A 20 1.04 -2.91 -4.46
C LEU A 20 0.94 -4.30 -3.79
N LEU A 21 0.59 -5.34 -4.55
CA LEU A 21 0.56 -6.71 -4.04
C LEU A 21 1.95 -7.18 -3.59
N ALA A 22 3.01 -6.85 -4.34
CA ALA A 22 4.38 -7.14 -3.95
C ALA A 22 4.78 -6.40 -2.66
N VAL A 23 4.35 -5.14 -2.48
CA VAL A 23 4.56 -4.40 -1.23
C VAL A 23 3.86 -5.08 -0.06
N LEU A 24 2.62 -5.53 -0.22
CA LEU A 24 1.88 -6.25 0.84
C LEU A 24 2.56 -7.59 1.19
N SER A 25 3.06 -8.31 0.19
CA SER A 25 3.85 -9.53 0.42
C SER A 25 5.12 -9.23 1.23
N LYS A 26 5.84 -8.16 0.89
CA LYS A 26 7.04 -7.73 1.62
C LYS A 26 6.72 -7.23 3.03
N ALA A 27 5.53 -6.65 3.24
CA ALA A 27 5.08 -6.22 4.56
C ALA A 27 4.98 -7.38 5.55
N LYS A 28 4.56 -8.58 5.08
CA LYS A 28 4.48 -9.79 5.93
C LYS A 28 5.83 -10.20 6.50
N GLN A 29 6.93 -9.91 5.81
CA GLN A 29 8.29 -10.17 6.28
C GLN A 29 8.79 -9.13 7.29
N LYS A 30 8.15 -7.96 7.36
CA LYS A 30 8.55 -6.85 8.24
C LYS A 30 7.79 -6.85 9.56
N VAL A 31 6.49 -7.10 9.49
CA VAL A 31 5.61 -7.21 10.65
C VAL A 31 4.72 -8.43 10.40
N PRO A 32 4.84 -9.50 11.20
CA PRO A 32 3.93 -10.64 11.10
C PRO A 32 2.47 -10.21 11.25
N HIS A 33 1.64 -10.54 10.26
CA HIS A 33 0.22 -10.22 10.27
C HIS A 33 -0.56 -11.15 9.34
N ARG A 34 -1.86 -11.30 9.64
CA ARG A 34 -2.84 -11.95 8.77
C ARG A 34 -3.48 -10.92 7.86
N LEU A 35 -3.54 -11.21 6.58
CA LEU A 35 -4.21 -10.39 5.56
C LEU A 35 -5.40 -11.19 5.02
N TYR A 36 -6.61 -10.76 5.35
CA TYR A 36 -7.85 -11.47 5.02
C TYR A 36 -8.41 -11.04 3.66
N ALA A 37 -8.34 -9.74 3.35
CA ALA A 37 -8.85 -9.22 2.09
C ALA A 37 -8.06 -7.98 1.61
N VAL A 38 -7.99 -7.84 0.30
CA VAL A 38 -7.41 -6.68 -0.40
C VAL A 38 -8.39 -6.23 -1.47
N CYS A 39 -8.74 -4.95 -1.47
CA CYS A 39 -9.52 -4.34 -2.54
C CYS A 39 -8.71 -3.21 -3.17
N LEU A 40 -8.38 -3.35 -4.46
CA LEU A 40 -7.64 -2.37 -5.24
C LEU A 40 -8.58 -1.64 -6.20
N MET A 41 -8.86 -0.37 -5.90
CA MET A 41 -9.62 0.52 -6.78
C MET A 41 -8.67 1.30 -7.70
N ALA A 42 -9.18 2.25 -8.47
CA ALA A 42 -8.35 3.06 -9.37
C ALA A 42 -7.59 4.20 -8.66
N ASN A 43 -8.05 4.65 -7.49
CA ASN A 43 -7.45 5.74 -6.70
C ASN A 43 -7.26 5.45 -5.21
N HIS A 44 -7.56 4.25 -4.73
CA HIS A 44 -7.34 3.88 -3.33
C HIS A 44 -7.31 2.36 -3.14
N LEU A 45 -6.90 1.93 -1.95
CA LEU A 45 -7.03 0.54 -1.54
C LEU A 45 -7.61 0.39 -0.12
N HIS A 46 -8.27 -0.75 0.08
CA HIS A 46 -8.75 -1.22 1.38
C HIS A 46 -8.05 -2.52 1.75
N LEU A 47 -7.65 -2.61 3.03
CA LEU A 47 -7.03 -3.79 3.61
C LEU A 47 -7.86 -4.23 4.81
N LEU A 48 -8.22 -5.52 4.83
CA LEU A 48 -8.71 -6.17 6.04
C LEU A 48 -7.57 -7.05 6.55
N LEU A 49 -6.94 -6.62 7.64
CA LEU A 49 -5.78 -7.31 8.21
C LEU A 49 -5.82 -7.28 9.73
N ARG A 50 -5.09 -8.20 10.34
CA ARG A 50 -4.87 -8.28 11.79
C ARG A 50 -3.39 -8.58 12.03
N PRO A 51 -2.60 -7.64 12.59
CA PRO A 51 -1.28 -7.97 13.10
C PRO A 51 -1.38 -8.90 14.31
N ASP A 52 -0.31 -9.65 14.57
CA ASP A 52 -0.26 -10.54 15.74
C ASP A 52 -0.22 -9.72 17.04
N ASP A 53 0.50 -8.58 17.03
CA ASP A 53 0.43 -7.53 18.05
C ASP A 53 -0.28 -6.29 17.50
N ALA A 54 -1.35 -5.85 18.17
CA ALA A 54 -2.12 -4.67 17.79
C ALA A 54 -1.27 -3.38 17.81
N ASN A 55 -0.25 -3.30 18.68
CA ASN A 55 0.64 -2.14 18.78
C ASN A 55 1.53 -1.96 17.53
N GLU A 56 1.70 -3.01 16.74
CA GLU A 56 2.47 -2.96 15.49
C GLU A 56 1.62 -2.46 14.29
N LEU A 57 0.29 -2.32 14.44
CA LEU A 57 -0.58 -1.86 13.36
C LEU A 57 -0.16 -0.49 12.78
N PRO A 58 0.11 0.55 13.60
CA PRO A 58 0.52 1.86 13.08
C PRO A 58 1.85 1.78 12.31
N LYS A 59 2.80 0.98 12.81
CA LYS A 59 4.12 0.76 12.18
C LYS A 59 3.99 0.02 10.86
N LEU A 60 3.20 -1.04 10.80
CA LEU A 60 2.86 -1.75 9.56
C LEU A 60 2.24 -0.79 8.55
N MET A 61 1.22 -0.03 8.96
CA MET A 61 0.52 0.88 8.04
C MET A 61 1.40 2.02 7.55
N HIS A 62 2.25 2.58 8.43
CA HIS A 62 3.21 3.61 8.06
C HIS A 62 4.22 3.07 7.05
N TRP A 63 4.77 1.87 7.28
CA TRP A 63 5.72 1.24 6.37
C TRP A 63 5.09 0.95 5.01
N VAL A 64 3.91 0.34 4.97
CA VAL A 64 3.19 0.06 3.72
C VAL A 64 2.94 1.35 2.96
N GLY A 65 2.41 2.39 3.62
CA GLY A 65 2.13 3.68 2.99
C GLY A 65 3.39 4.35 2.42
N ARG A 66 4.46 4.47 3.22
CA ARG A 66 5.72 5.10 2.78
C ARG A 66 6.41 4.33 1.67
N TYR A 67 6.55 3.01 1.82
CA TYR A 67 7.28 2.18 0.86
C TYR A 67 6.55 2.09 -0.48
N SER A 68 5.23 1.91 -0.45
CA SER A 68 4.42 1.91 -1.68
C SER A 68 4.43 3.27 -2.38
N ALA A 69 4.32 4.39 -1.65
CA ALA A 69 4.39 5.73 -2.24
C ALA A 69 5.72 5.93 -2.97
N MET A 70 6.84 5.60 -2.32
CA MET A 70 8.18 5.68 -2.91
C MET A 70 8.30 4.81 -4.17
N ALA A 71 7.87 3.55 -4.09
CA ALA A 71 7.99 2.60 -5.20
C ALA A 71 7.09 3.00 -6.40
N LEU A 72 5.87 3.45 -6.15
CA LEU A 72 4.93 3.90 -7.19
C LEU A 72 5.37 5.21 -7.85
N ASN A 73 5.91 6.14 -7.07
CA ASN A 73 6.51 7.36 -7.58
C ASN A 73 7.70 7.05 -8.49
N ARG A 74 8.64 6.21 -8.04
CA ARG A 74 9.79 5.79 -8.84
C ARG A 74 9.37 5.08 -10.13
N LEU A 75 8.41 4.17 -10.05
CA LEU A 75 7.85 3.48 -11.21
C LEU A 75 7.21 4.44 -12.22
N SER A 76 6.62 5.55 -11.75
CA SER A 76 5.89 6.49 -12.59
C SER A 76 6.71 7.73 -12.99
N GLY A 77 8.00 7.80 -12.63
CA GLY A 77 8.83 9.00 -12.84
C GLY A 77 8.31 10.24 -12.09
N ARG A 78 7.56 10.05 -11.01
CA ARG A 78 6.95 11.13 -10.20
C ARG A 78 7.73 11.37 -8.92
N CYS A 79 7.59 12.56 -8.36
CA CYS A 79 8.04 12.91 -7.01
C CYS A 79 6.88 13.56 -6.20
N GLY A 80 7.04 13.69 -4.89
CA GLY A 80 6.03 14.28 -4.00
C GLY A 80 5.00 13.29 -3.42
N HIS A 81 3.88 13.80 -2.92
CA HIS A 81 2.84 12.99 -2.27
C HIS A 81 2.08 12.11 -3.27
N PHE A 82 2.16 10.79 -3.08
CA PHE A 82 1.42 9.81 -3.88
C PHE A 82 0.05 9.51 -3.29
N TRP A 83 0.00 9.23 -1.99
CA TRP A 83 -1.22 9.09 -1.19
C TRP A 83 -1.70 10.48 -0.76
#